data_AF-A0A7G2D7A4-F1
#
_entry.id   AF-A0A7G2D7A4-F1
#
_cell.length_a   1.000
_cell.length_b   1.000
_cell.length_c   1.000
_cell.angle_alpha   90.00
_cell.angle_beta   90.00
_cell.angle_gamma   90.00
#
_symmetry.space_group_name_H-M   'P 1'
#
loop_
_entity.id
_entity.type
_entity.pdbx_description
1 polymer ?
#
loop_
_entity_poly.entity_id
_entity_poly.type
_entity_poly.pdbx_seq_one_letter_code
_entity_poly.pdbx_strand_id
1 'polypeptide(L)' 'MSAESVIGPILIVIGLALVLFRRSVSQIFHHGVERMYGEPLADDAMPPGRTPMRMLIVGILFIGFGIFTLVGALLR' A
#
# COMPACT_ATOMS: atom_id res chain seq x y z
N MET A 1 -24.36 6.63 -8.92
CA MET A 1 -22.99 6.96 -8.47
C MET A 1 -22.03 6.59 -9.59
N SER A 2 -21.16 7.49 -10.04
CA SER A 2 -20.11 7.12 -11.00
C SER A 2 -19.09 6.20 -10.30
N ALA A 3 -18.54 5.21 -11.00
CA ALA A 3 -17.57 4.28 -10.40
C ALA A 3 -16.37 5.02 -9.78
N GLU A 4 -15.98 6.15 -10.37
CA GLU A 4 -14.90 7.03 -9.92
C GLU A 4 -15.13 7.59 -8.51
N SER A 5 -16.40 7.94 -8.18
CA SER A 5 -16.79 8.43 -6.85
C SER A 5 -16.66 7.39 -5.73
N VAL A 6 -16.60 6.11 -6.08
CA VAL A 6 -16.42 4.99 -5.13
C VAL A 6 -14.95 4.55 -5.10
N ILE A 7 -14.30 4.50 -6.26
CA ILE A 7 -12.91 4.05 -6.41
C ILE A 7 -11.93 5.02 -5.73
N GLY A 8 -12.11 6.34 -5.89
CA GLY A 8 -11.24 7.35 -5.28
C GLY A 8 -11.11 7.20 -3.75
N PRO A 9 -12.23 7.21 -3.00
CA PRO A 9 -12.20 7.02 -1.55
C PRO A 9 -11.58 5.69 -1.11
N ILE A 10 -11.86 4.60 -1.83
CA ILE A 10 -11.26 3.28 -1.52
C ILE A 10 -9.74 3.32 -1.66
N LEU A 11 -9.22 3.92 -2.73
CA LEU A 11 -7.78 4.07 -2.94
C LEU A 11 -7.12 4.92 -1.85
N ILE A 12 -7.78 5.99 -1.41
CA ILE A 12 -7.30 6.83 -0.31
C ILE A 12 -7.24 6.02 0.99
N VAL A 13 -8.29 5.25 1.31
CA VAL A 13 -8.34 4.41 2.51
C VAL A 13 -7.25 3.34 2.49
N ILE A 14 -7.06 2.64 1.37
CA ILE A 14 -6.00 1.64 1.20
C ILE A 14 -4.62 2.28 1.34
N GLY A 15 -4.41 3.43 0.69
CA GLY A 15 -3.15 4.16 0.78
C GLY A 15 -2.86 4.61 2.22
N LEU A 16 -3.87 5.14 2.92
CA LEU A 16 -3.75 5.55 4.32
C LEU A 16 -3.43 4.35 5.24
N ALA A 17 -4.12 3.22 5.04
CA ALA A 17 -3.85 2.00 5.77
C ALA A 17 -2.41 1.51 5.54
N LEU A 18 -1.92 1.53 4.28
CA LEU A 18 -0.54 1.20 3.97
C LEU A 18 0.44 2.15 4.66
N VAL A 19 0.18 3.46 4.68
CA VAL A 19 1.06 4.44 5.36
C VAL A 19 1.10 4.19 6.87
N LEU A 20 -0.06 4.02 7.51
CA LEU A 20 -0.17 3.85 8.96
C LEU A 20 0.39 2.50 9.42
N PHE A 21 0.03 1.43 8.73
CA PHE A 21 0.38 0.06 9.11
C PHE A 21 1.61 -0.49 8.36
N ARG A 22 2.38 0.34 7.64
CA ARG A 22 3.55 -0.09 6.83
C ARG A 22 4.52 -1.04 7.54
N ARG A 23 4.78 -0.81 8.82
CA ARG A 23 5.71 -1.66 9.60
C ARG A 23 5.08 -3.02 9.90
N SER A 24 3.84 -3.03 10.38
CA SER A 24 3.08 -4.25 10.67
C SER A 24 2.87 -5.09 9.41
N VAL A 25 2.45 -4.45 8.31
CA VAL A 25 2.26 -5.10 7.01
C VAL A 25 3.58 -5.69 6.53
N SER A 26 4.68 -4.93 6.56
CA SER A 26 6.01 -5.44 6.19
C SER A 26 6.44 -6.66 7.01
N GLN A 27 6.17 -6.67 8.32
CA GLN A 27 6.51 -7.81 9.18
C GLN A 27 5.63 -9.03 8.91
N ILE A 28 4.32 -8.83 8.70
CA ILE A 28 3.39 -9.93 8.38
C ILE A 28 3.80 -10.61 7.09
N PHE A 29 4.12 -9.82 6.05
CA PHE A 29 4.52 -10.38 4.78
C PHE A 29 5.90 -11.06 4.86
N HIS A 30 6.88 -10.45 5.53
CA HIS A 30 8.20 -11.08 5.73
C HIS A 30 8.05 -12.43 6.44
N HIS A 31 7.31 -12.49 7.55
CA HIS A 31 7.03 -13.74 8.29
C HIS A 31 6.26 -14.77 7.45
N GLY A 32 5.36 -14.31 6.58
CA GLY A 32 4.65 -15.17 5.63
C GLY A 32 5.57 -15.78 4.59
N VAL A 33 6.46 -14.97 4.02
CA VAL A 33 7.47 -15.43 3.03
C VAL A 33 8.47 -16.37 3.70
N GLU A 34 8.91 -16.07 4.93
CA GLU A 34 9.81 -16.91 5.72
C GLU A 34 9.20 -18.31 5.93
N ARG A 35 7.92 -18.39 6.30
CA ARG A 35 7.24 -19.68 6.48
C ARG A 35 7.06 -20.48 5.20
N MET A 36 6.89 -19.82 4.05
CA MET A 36 6.63 -20.49 2.78
C MET A 36 7.91 -20.89 2.04
N TYR A 37 8.96 -20.08 2.14
CA TYR A 37 10.15 -20.16 1.29
C TYR A 37 11.47 -20.19 2.07
N GLY A 38 11.43 -20.02 3.38
CA GLY A 38 12.62 -19.95 4.24
C GLY A 38 13.17 -18.53 4.41
N GLU A 39 13.96 -18.36 5.46
CA GLU A 39 14.56 -17.07 5.89
C GLU A 39 15.40 -16.36 4.80
N PRO A 40 16.25 -17.04 3.99
CA PRO A 40 17.08 -16.35 2.99
C PRO A 40 16.24 -15.66 1.91
N LEU A 41 15.15 -16.31 1.47
CA LEU A 41 14.24 -15.77 0.48
C LEU A 41 13.37 -14.64 1.04
N ALA A 42 13.02 -14.71 2.33
CA ALA A 42 12.28 -13.65 3.02
C ALA A 42 13.08 -12.36 3.13
N ASP A 43 14.36 -12.46 3.48
CA ASP A 43 15.24 -11.30 3.60
C ASP A 43 15.54 -10.62 2.26
N ASP A 44 15.73 -11.42 1.20
CA ASP A 44 15.93 -10.91 -0.16
C ASP A 44 14.66 -10.25 -0.72
N ALA A 45 13.51 -10.90 -0.56
CA ALA A 45 12.23 -10.40 -1.07
C ALA A 45 11.74 -9.18 -0.27
N MET A 46 11.94 -9.18 1.05
CA MET A 46 11.43 -8.16 1.96
C MET A 46 12.49 -7.65 2.95
N PRO A 47 13.48 -6.87 2.49
CA PRO A 47 14.52 -6.33 3.37
C PRO A 47 13.91 -5.44 4.47
N PRO A 48 14.11 -5.75 5.77
CA PRO A 48 13.40 -5.09 6.88
C PRO A 48 13.65 -3.58 6.97
N GLY A 49 14.79 -3.10 6.46
CA GLY A 49 15.11 -1.66 6.41
C GLY A 49 14.50 -0.91 5.22
N ARG A 50 14.16 -1.59 4.12
CA ARG A 50 13.71 -0.93 2.87
C ARG A 50 12.22 -1.15 2.58
N THR A 51 11.67 -2.30 2.96
CA THR A 51 10.27 -2.65 2.67
C THR A 51 9.27 -1.67 3.28
N PRO A 52 9.40 -1.22 4.54
CA PRO A 52 8.48 -0.21 5.10
C PRO A 52 8.53 1.14 4.36
N MET A 53 9.70 1.53 3.83
CA MET A 53 9.85 2.76 3.04
C MET A 53 9.20 2.61 1.67
N ARG A 54 9.36 1.45 1.01
CA ARG A 54 8.66 1.15 -0.24
C ARG A 54 7.14 1.17 -0.06
N MET A 55 6.64 0.58 1.03
CA MET A 55 5.21 0.61 1.37
C MET A 55 4.70 2.04 1.64
N LEU A 56 5.51 2.89 2.26
CA LEU A 56 5.18 4.31 2.43
C LEU A 56 5.00 5.01 1.08
N ILE A 57 5.95 4.82 0.15
CA ILE A 57 5.88 5.40 -1.20
C ILE A 57 4.63 4.92 -1.93
N VAL A 58 4.36 3.61 -1.92
CA VAL A 58 3.15 3.04 -2.54
C VAL A 58 1.88 3.63 -1.91
N GLY A 59 1.83 3.73 -0.59
CA GLY A 59 0.68 4.33 0.12
C GLY A 59 0.43 5.78 -0.28
N ILE A 60 1.48 6.60 -0.39
CA ILE A 60 1.39 8.00 -0.85
C ILE A 60 0.87 8.06 -2.29
N LEU A 61 1.36 7.20 -3.19
CA LEU A 61 0.89 7.13 -4.58
C LEU A 61 -0.60 6.75 -4.65
N PHE A 62 -1.05 5.81 -3.82
CA PHE A 62 -2.46 5.44 -3.72
C PHE A 62 -3.34 6.60 -3.26
N ILE A 63 -2.90 7.34 -2.24
CA ILE A 63 -3.60 8.54 -1.76
C ILE A 63 -3.67 9.59 -2.87
N GLY A 64 -2.54 9.92 -3.51
CA GLY A 64 -2.48 10.92 -4.57
C GLY A 64 -3.35 10.55 -5.77
N PHE A 65 -3.29 9.29 -6.20
CA PHE A 65 -4.13 8.79 -7.29
C PHE A 65 -5.61 8.79 -6.93
N GLY A 66 -5.97 8.37 -5.71
CA GLY A 66 -7.35 8.40 -5.24
C GLY A 66 -7.94 9.81 -5.15
N ILE A 67 -7.14 10.80 -4.70
CA ILE A 67 -7.52 12.21 -4.71
C ILE A 67 -7.72 12.69 -6.15
N PHE A 68 -6.78 12.37 -7.06
CA PHE A 68 -6.89 12.74 -8.46
C PHE A 68 -8.16 12.17 -9.12
N THR A 69 -8.47 10.90 -8.88
CA THR A 69 -9.71 10.26 -9.37
C THR A 69 -10.96 10.94 -8.83
N LEU A 70 -10.96 11.29 -7.54
CA LEU A 70 -12.11 11.96 -6.90
C LEU A 70 -12.30 13.38 -7.47
N VAL A 71 -11.23 14.16 -7.61
CA VAL A 71 -11.28 15.50 -8.22
C VAL A 71 -11.72 15.43 -9.68
N GLY A 72 -11.20 14.47 -10.45
CA GLY A 72 -11.61 14.24 -11.83
C GLY A 72 -13.09 13.89 -11.97
N ALA A 73 -13.65 13.14 -11.02
CA ALA A 73 -15.08 12.82 -10.96
C ALA A 73 -15.96 14.01 -10.58
N LEU A 74 -15.44 14.95 -9.76
CA LEU A 74 -16.15 16.15 -9.34
C LEU A 74 -16.14 17.27 -10.40
N LEU A 75 -15.13 17.27 -11.28
CA LEU A 75 -14.96 18.25 -12.35
C LEU A 75 -15.65 17.84 -13.68
N ARG A 76 -16.23 16.64 -13.74
CA ARG A 76 -17.04 16.13 -14.85
C ARG A 76 -18.53 16.22 -14.55
#